data_AF-A0A0G1YLU2-F1
#
_entry.id   AF-A0A0G1YLU2-F1
#
_cell.length_a   1.000
_cell.length_b   1.000
_cell.length_c   1.000
_cell.angle_alpha   90.00
_cell.angle_beta   90.00
_cell.angle_gamma   90.00
#
_symmetry.space_group_name_H-M   'P 1'
#
loop_
_entity.id
_entity.type
_entity.pdbx_description
1 polymer ?
#
loop_
_entity_poly.entity_id
_entity_poly.type
_entity_poly.pdbx_seq_one_letter_code
_entity_poly.pdbx_strand_id
1 'polypeptide(L)'
;MHKYCKMHWPLVLGVVGALGFVAEYLWQIALVNEELSAFHMMLLQTYVIGFSGMNVGSFVLGLVEWFIWGFIIGAVVMALSNHCRCMKGHEGGCCGSGGTCSMCGKDPCQCK
;
A
#
# COMPACT_ATOMS: atom_id res chain seq x y z
N MET A 1 16.95 -14.96 -4.93
CA MET A 1 16.32 -13.63 -4.83
C MET A 1 14.87 -13.75 -5.27
N HIS A 2 13.93 -13.57 -4.34
CA HIS A 2 12.49 -13.67 -4.61
C HIS A 2 12.07 -12.56 -5.59
N LYS A 3 11.57 -12.95 -6.76
CA LYS A 3 11.05 -12.03 -7.79
C LYS A 3 9.65 -11.59 -7.36
N TYR A 4 9.56 -10.47 -6.66
CA TYR A 4 8.27 -9.86 -6.32
C TYR A 4 7.56 -9.44 -7.60
N CYS A 5 6.40 -10.06 -7.87
CA CYS A 5 5.57 -9.67 -8.98
C CYS A 5 4.98 -8.29 -8.69
N LYS A 6 5.34 -7.29 -9.51
CA LYS A 6 4.96 -5.88 -9.34
C LYS A 6 3.45 -5.64 -9.22
N MET A 7 2.63 -6.61 -9.61
CA MET A 7 1.18 -6.55 -9.51
C MET A 7 0.67 -6.47 -8.06
N HIS A 8 1.49 -6.78 -7.05
CA HIS A 8 1.12 -6.72 -5.63
C HIS A 8 1.48 -5.39 -4.93
N TRP A 9 2.15 -4.44 -5.61
CA TRP A 9 2.55 -3.18 -4.99
C TRP A 9 1.41 -2.39 -4.32
N PRO A 10 0.19 -2.30 -4.90
CA PRO A 10 -0.95 -1.65 -4.24
C PRO A 10 -1.32 -2.33 -2.93
N LEU A 11 -1.39 -3.65 -2.91
CA LEU A 11 -1.74 -4.39 -1.70
C LEU A 11 -0.64 -4.30 -0.64
N VAL A 12 0.61 -4.41 -1.04
CA VAL A 12 1.77 -4.28 -0.13
C VAL A 12 1.79 -2.88 0.49
N LEU A 13 1.68 -1.82 -0.30
CA LEU A 13 1.68 -0.46 0.24
C LEU A 13 0.41 -0.13 1.02
N GLY A 14 -0.73 -0.73 0.69
CA GLY A 14 -1.94 -0.64 1.52
C GLY A 14 -1.71 -1.23 2.91
N VAL A 15 -1.16 -2.45 2.99
CA VAL A 15 -0.85 -3.10 4.28
C VAL A 15 0.21 -2.31 5.05
N VAL A 16 1.27 -1.84 4.38
CA VAL A 16 2.30 -1.00 5.02
C VAL A 16 1.71 0.31 5.54
N GLY A 17 0.80 0.95 4.79
CA GLY A 17 0.08 2.14 5.23
C GLY A 17 -0.75 1.87 6.48
N ALA A 18 -1.52 0.79 6.49
CA ALA A 18 -2.31 0.38 7.65
C ALA A 18 -1.43 0.11 8.89
N LEU A 19 -0.30 -0.59 8.71
CA LEU A 19 0.65 -0.83 9.79
C LEU A 19 1.31 0.46 10.28
N GLY A 20 1.61 1.39 9.37
CA GLY A 20 2.10 2.72 9.71
C GLY A 20 1.12 3.47 10.60
N PHE A 21 -0.16 3.47 10.26
CA PHE A 21 -1.20 4.06 11.11
C PHE A 21 -1.27 3.41 12.50
N VAL A 22 -1.18 2.07 12.61
CA VAL A 22 -1.16 1.40 13.91
C VAL A 22 0.05 1.85 14.74
N ALA A 23 1.22 1.98 14.12
CA ALA A 23 2.41 2.47 14.80
C ALA A 23 2.23 3.91 15.30
N GLU A 24 1.69 4.82 14.49
CA GLU A 24 1.36 6.19 14.90
C GLU A 24 0.34 6.23 16.04
N TYR A 25 -0.71 5.41 15.95
CA TYR A 25 -1.73 5.32 16.99
C TYR A 25 -1.15 4.82 18.33
N LEU A 26 -0.26 3.82 18.30
CA LEU A 26 0.44 3.34 19.49
C LEU A 26 1.47 4.36 20.01
N TRP A 27 2.14 5.08 19.10
CA TRP A 27 3.07 6.14 19.45
C TRP A 27 2.39 7.25 20.24
N GLN A 28 1.18 7.64 19.83
CA GLN A 28 0.35 8.61 20.55
C GLN A 28 0.07 8.19 22.01
N ILE A 29 -0.04 6.88 22.28
CA ILE A 29 -0.23 6.35 23.65
C ILE A 29 1.09 6.37 24.44
N ALA A 30 2.21 6.16 23.75
CA ALA A 30 3.54 6.13 24.37
C ALA A 30 4.12 7.53 24.65
N LEU A 31 3.56 8.59 24.05
CA LEU A 31 4.01 9.96 24.25
C LEU A 31 3.71 10.46 25.68
N VAL A 32 4.78 10.70 26.43
CA VAL A 32 4.72 11.22 27.82
C VAL A 32 4.69 12.76 27.87
N ASN A 33 5.22 13.42 26.83
CA ASN A 33 5.23 14.88 26.75
C ASN A 33 3.87 15.40 26.26
N GLU A 34 3.20 16.21 27.07
CA GLU A 34 1.85 16.73 26.81
C GLU A 34 1.78 17.62 25.56
N GLU A 35 2.76 18.48 25.31
CA GLU A 35 2.78 19.36 24.14
C GLU A 35 2.90 18.55 22.85
N LEU A 36 3.81 17.56 22.85
CA LEU A 36 4.03 16.69 21.70
C LEU A 36 2.82 15.79 21.43
N SER A 37 2.18 15.30 22.49
CA SER A 37 0.94 14.52 22.42
C SER A 37 -0.22 15.32 21.85
N ALA A 38 -0.40 16.57 22.27
CA ALA A 38 -1.45 17.45 21.75
C ALA A 38 -1.25 17.76 20.26
N PHE A 39 0.00 18.02 19.86
CA PHE A 39 0.34 18.26 18.46
C PHE A 39 0.10 17.01 17.60
N HIS A 40 0.49 15.83 18.08
CA HIS A 40 0.30 14.58 17.34
C HIS A 40 -1.18 14.21 17.20
N MET A 41 -2.00 14.45 18.23
CA MET A 41 -3.46 14.33 18.13
C MET A 41 -4.06 15.29 17.10
N MET A 42 -3.59 16.53 17.04
CA MET A 42 -4.04 17.50 16.05
C MET A 42 -3.70 17.03 14.62
N LEU A 43 -2.52 16.45 14.41
CA LEU A 43 -2.14 15.86 13.12
C LEU A 43 -3.07 14.70 12.76
N LEU A 44 -3.33 13.77 13.68
CA LEU A 44 -4.23 12.65 13.45
C LEU A 44 -5.65 13.11 13.08
N GLN A 45 -6.17 14.14 13.75
CA GLN A 45 -7.46 14.76 13.44
C GLN A 45 -7.49 15.44 12.07
N THR A 46 -6.35 15.94 11.60
CA THR A 46 -6.24 16.62 10.30
C THR A 46 -6.13 15.62 9.15
N TYR A 47 -5.36 14.55 9.35
CA TYR A 47 -5.08 13.56 8.30
C TYR A 47 -6.11 12.44 8.20
N VAL A 48 -6.86 12.16 9.27
CA VAL A 48 -7.89 11.11 9.27
C VAL A 48 -9.26 11.74 9.39
N ILE A 49 -10.05 11.62 8.32
CA ILE A 49 -11.36 12.26 8.25
C ILE A 49 -12.31 11.56 9.22
N GLY A 50 -12.94 12.33 10.11
CA GLY A 50 -13.84 11.78 11.14
C GLY A 50 -13.12 11.21 12.36
N PHE A 51 -11.82 11.46 12.51
CA PHE A 51 -11.11 11.14 13.74
C PHE A 51 -11.51 12.10 14.86
N SER A 52 -12.14 11.57 15.91
CA SER A 52 -12.64 12.36 17.05
C SER A 52 -11.92 12.01 18.36
N GLY A 53 -10.84 11.22 18.29
CA GLY A 53 -10.00 10.85 19.42
C GLY A 53 -9.62 9.38 19.46
N MET A 54 -9.09 8.94 20.60
CA MET A 54 -8.62 7.56 20.83
C MET A 54 -9.78 6.60 21.13
N ASN A 55 -10.67 6.42 20.16
CA ASN A 55 -11.77 5.46 20.25
C ASN A 55 -11.69 4.40 19.14
N VAL A 56 -12.42 3.30 19.32
CA VAL A 56 -12.41 2.16 18.39
C VAL A 56 -12.91 2.56 16.99
N GLY A 57 -13.91 3.45 16.90
CA GLY A 57 -14.44 3.91 15.62
C GLY A 57 -13.40 4.68 14.81
N SER A 58 -12.74 5.66 15.44
CA SER A 58 -11.67 6.46 14.82
C SER A 58 -10.44 5.61 14.48
N PHE A 59 -10.14 4.58 15.26
CA PHE A 59 -9.09 3.61 14.93
C PHE A 59 -9.42 2.81 13.66
N VAL A 60 -10.63 2.26 13.54
CA VAL A 60 -11.05 1.51 12.35
C VAL A 60 -11.11 2.42 11.11
N LEU A 61 -11.61 3.64 11.26
CA LEU A 61 -11.64 4.62 10.16
C LEU A 61 -10.23 4.96 9.68
N GLY A 62 -9.31 5.27 10.60
CA GLY A 62 -7.93 5.58 10.26
C GLY A 62 -7.20 4.41 9.59
N LEU A 63 -7.43 3.18 10.07
CA LEU A 63 -6.90 1.96 9.44
C LEU A 63 -7.35 1.82 7.98
N VAL A 64 -8.65 1.98 7.72
CA VAL A 64 -9.22 1.85 6.37
C VAL A 64 -8.71 2.96 5.47
N GLU A 65 -8.70 4.21 5.96
CA GLU A 65 -8.26 5.36 5.19
C GLU A 65 -6.77 5.26 4.81
N TRP A 66 -5.89 4.90 5.75
CA TRP A 66 -4.47 4.70 5.48
C TRP A 66 -4.20 3.51 4.55
N PHE A 67 -4.99 2.44 4.66
CA PHE A 67 -4.93 1.33 3.70
C PHE A 67 -5.27 1.81 2.29
N ILE A 68 -6.35 2.59 2.13
CA ILE A 68 -6.77 3.13 0.83
C ILE A 68 -5.70 4.06 0.26
N TRP A 69 -5.14 4.97 1.06
CA TRP A 69 -4.05 5.85 0.62
C TRP A 69 -2.82 5.06 0.20
N GLY A 70 -2.40 4.08 1.00
CA GLY A 70 -1.30 3.19 0.65
C GLY A 70 -1.55 2.42 -0.65
N PHE A 71 -2.79 1.95 -0.85
CA PHE A 71 -3.20 1.27 -2.08
C PHE A 71 -3.15 2.21 -3.29
N ILE A 72 -3.67 3.43 -3.17
CA ILE A 72 -3.63 4.45 -4.23
C ILE A 72 -2.18 4.77 -4.59
N ILE A 73 -1.31 4.98 -3.60
CA ILE A 73 0.12 5.22 -3.83
C ILE A 73 0.74 4.04 -4.57
N GLY A 74 0.44 2.80 -4.17
CA GLY A 74 0.96 1.62 -4.86
C GLY A 74 0.40 1.45 -6.27
N ALA A 75 -0.83 1.86 -6.53
CA ALA A 75 -1.41 1.90 -7.87
C ALA A 75 -0.73 2.97 -8.74
N VAL A 76 -0.44 4.14 -8.20
CA VAL A 76 0.33 5.20 -8.88
C VAL A 76 1.75 4.73 -9.18
N VAL A 77 2.43 4.11 -8.21
CA VAL A 77 3.76 3.52 -8.41
C VAL A 77 3.72 2.46 -9.50
N MET A 78 2.70 1.60 -9.52
CA MET A 78 2.53 0.61 -10.59
C MET A 78 2.32 1.30 -11.95
N ALA A 79 1.46 2.31 -12.02
CA ALA A 79 1.17 3.05 -13.25
C ALA A 79 2.37 3.82 -13.80
N LEU A 80 3.19 4.41 -12.92
CA LEU A 80 4.42 5.11 -13.27
C LEU A 80 5.57 4.14 -13.57
N SER A 81 5.50 2.90 -13.09
CA SER A 81 6.51 1.88 -13.39
C SER A 81 6.37 1.40 -14.84
N ASN A 82 7.16 2.00 -15.73
CA ASN A 82 7.07 1.84 -17.18
C ASN A 82 7.46 0.45 -17.75
N HIS A 83 7.35 -0.64 -16.99
CA HIS A 83 7.71 -1.97 -17.48
C HIS A 83 6.90 -3.09 -16.79
N CYS A 84 5.78 -3.43 -17.42
CA CYS A 84 5.32 -4.78 -17.79
C CYS A 84 3.79 -4.88 -17.72
N ARG A 85 3.12 -4.87 -18.90
CA ARG A 85 1.68 -5.13 -19.02
C ARG A 85 1.46 -6.64 -19.16
N CYS A 86 0.95 -7.31 -18.13
CA CYS A 86 0.34 -8.64 -18.29
C CYS A 86 -1.12 -8.44 -18.71
N MET A 87 -1.47 -8.81 -19.96
CA MET A 87 -2.86 -8.81 -20.44
C MET A 87 -3.46 -10.21 -20.44
N LYS A 88 -4.79 -10.22 -20.28
CA LYS A 88 -5.68 -11.32 -19.87
C LYS A 88 -5.57 -12.61 -20.68
N GLY A 89 -5.59 -13.74 -19.95
CA GLY A 89 -5.87 -15.07 -20.51
C GLY A 89 -5.57 -16.25 -19.58
N HIS A 90 -4.67 -16.12 -18.61
CA HIS A 90 -4.27 -17.24 -17.76
C HIS A 90 -3.88 -16.80 -16.34
N GLU A 91 -4.34 -17.58 -15.37
CA GLU A 91 -3.85 -17.58 -13.99
C GLU A 91 -2.31 -17.79 -13.98
N GLY A 92 -1.57 -16.85 -13.39
CA GLY A 92 -0.19 -17.12 -12.93
C GLY A 92 1.01 -16.60 -13.74
N GLY A 93 0.89 -15.61 -14.64
CA GLY A 93 2.05 -15.11 -15.40
C GLY A 93 2.55 -13.71 -14.98
N CYS A 94 3.80 -13.60 -14.49
CA CYS A 94 4.50 -12.33 -14.24
C CYS A 94 5.63 -12.10 -15.25
N CYS A 95 5.67 -10.95 -15.93
CA CYS A 95 6.79 -10.55 -16.81
C CYS A 95 8.09 -10.36 -16.00
N GLY A 96 9.14 -11.11 -16.35
CA GLY A 96 10.49 -10.91 -15.85
C GLY A 96 11.22 -9.76 -16.55
N SER A 97 12.00 -8.99 -15.80
CA SER A 97 12.92 -7.97 -16.32
C SER A 97 13.93 -8.57 -17.31
N GLY A 98 13.94 -8.05 -18.53
CA GLY A 98 14.97 -8.33 -19.53
C GLY A 98 14.42 -8.63 -20.91
N GLY A 99 13.58 -7.75 -21.47
CA GLY A 99 13.26 -7.72 -22.91
C GLY A 99 12.83 -9.02 -23.60
N THR A 100 12.50 -10.07 -22.85
CA THR A 100 12.24 -11.41 -23.40
C THR A 100 11.07 -12.03 -22.65
N CYS A 101 9.93 -12.07 -23.33
CA CYS A 101 8.78 -12.86 -22.93
C CYS A 101 9.10 -14.32 -23.24
N SER A 102 9.39 -15.12 -22.21
CA SER A 102 9.55 -16.57 -22.33
C SER A 102 8.31 -17.29 -21.83
N MET A 103 7.92 -18.33 -22.57
CA MET A 103 6.65 -19.02 -22.44
C MET A 103 6.43 -19.61 -21.03
N CYS A 104 5.27 -19.37 -20.43
CA CYS A 104 4.60 -20.47 -19.74
C CYS A 104 4.01 -21.35 -20.85
N GLY A 105 4.52 -22.57 -21.04
CA GLY A 105 4.07 -23.46 -22.13
C GLY A 105 2.55 -23.69 -22.11
N LYS A 106 1.86 -23.88 -23.23
CA LYS A 106 2.28 -24.20 -24.60
C LYS A 106 1.79 -23.09 -25.55
N ASP A 107 2.76 -22.43 -26.17
CA ASP A 107 2.72 -21.36 -27.19
C ASP A 107 2.46 -19.89 -26.74
N PRO A 108 3.26 -18.91 -27.26
CA PRO A 108 3.79 -17.81 -26.46
C PRO A 108 3.02 -16.49 -26.52
N CYS A 109 2.96 -15.79 -25.39
CA CYS A 109 2.79 -14.34 -25.35
C CYS A 109 3.91 -13.64 -26.15
N GLN A 110 3.59 -13.14 -27.34
CA GLN A 110 4.48 -12.28 -28.12
C GLN A 110 4.36 -10.84 -27.60
N CYS A 111 5.38 -10.40 -26.86
CA CYS A 111 5.60 -9.00 -26.52
C CYS A 111 6.46 -8.39 -27.63
N LYS A 112 5.90 -7.45 -28.40
CA LYS A 112 6.62 -6.73 -29.45
C LYS A 112 7.39 -5.54 -28.86
#